data_AF-A0A969EN43-F1
#
_entry.id   AF-A0A969EN43-F1
#
_cell.length_a   1.000
_cell.length_b   1.000
_cell.length_c   1.000
_cell.angle_alpha   90.00
_cell.angle_beta   90.00
_cell.angle_gamma   90.00
#
_symmetry.space_group_name_H-M   'P 1'
#
loop_
_entity.id
_entity.type
_entity.pdbx_description
1 polymer ?
#
loop_
_entity_poly.entity_id
_entity_poly.type
_entity_poly.pdbx_seq_one_letter_code
_entity_poly.pdbx_strand_id
1 'polypeptide(L)'
;MLSKEGLFQFLDQSAKTFPDHPAAEEPGIGAITYRELSELSNLLRDRLFHMGVLRGDRVGIYLHKSIDSLASIFGILKTGAAYVPVDPGAPPSRDAYILNDCAVKAVIVEECFLESLKKEMQKLGSLPNFIVVSGTGAGEPLREALNFLEHHDPAVPIESLEPDQNDLAYILYTSGSTGKPKGVMLSNRAAVSFVDWCSEAFLPRQEDRFSSHAPFHFDLSILDIYVPIKHGGTVVIISENIGKDPMRLAPLISETKISVWYSTPSILSFWFNSVNLSDMIIHL
;
A
#
# COMPACT_ATOMS: atom_id res chain seq x y z
N MET A 1 26.37 -2.07 7.93
CA MET A 1 26.37 -0.72 7.34
C MET A 1 24.94 -0.49 6.91
N LEU A 2 24.21 0.48 7.49
CA LEU A 2 22.79 0.68 7.15
C LEU A 2 22.68 0.95 5.65
N SER A 3 21.77 0.23 4.99
CA SER A 3 21.45 0.42 3.59
C SER A 3 21.09 1.89 3.33
N LYS A 4 21.57 2.48 2.23
CA LYS A 4 21.16 3.82 1.78
C LYS A 4 19.84 3.78 0.99
N GLU A 5 19.17 2.64 0.93
CA GLU A 5 18.05 2.43 0.04
C GLU A 5 16.75 3.06 0.54
N GLY A 6 15.93 3.59 -0.37
CA GLY A 6 14.55 3.99 -0.08
C GLY A 6 13.59 2.82 -0.26
N LEU A 7 12.41 2.85 0.38
CA LEU A 7 11.42 1.78 0.26
C LEU A 7 11.04 1.46 -1.20
N PHE A 8 10.95 2.48 -2.06
CA PHE A 8 10.61 2.28 -3.47
C PHE A 8 11.69 1.52 -4.24
N GLN A 9 12.95 1.56 -3.79
CA GLN A 9 14.03 0.87 -4.48
C GLN A 9 13.94 -0.63 -4.33
N PHE A 10 13.25 -1.16 -3.32
CA PHE A 10 12.94 -2.59 -3.22
C PHE A 10 12.16 -3.06 -4.45
N LEU A 11 11.14 -2.29 -4.87
CA LEU A 11 10.39 -2.59 -6.09
C LEU A 11 11.29 -2.46 -7.33
N ASP A 12 12.10 -1.41 -7.44
CA ASP A 12 12.95 -1.20 -8.62
C ASP A 12 14.05 -2.25 -8.78
N GLN A 13 14.61 -2.74 -7.68
CA GLN A 13 15.59 -3.82 -7.68
C GLN A 13 14.94 -5.16 -8.04
N SER A 14 13.79 -5.48 -7.43
CA SER A 14 13.06 -6.71 -7.72
C SER A 14 12.48 -6.74 -9.13
N ALA A 15 12.02 -5.60 -9.68
CA ALA A 15 11.59 -5.51 -11.08
C ALA A 15 12.73 -5.71 -12.08
N LYS A 16 13.97 -5.35 -11.73
CA LYS A 16 15.14 -5.66 -12.55
C LYS A 16 15.54 -7.13 -12.47
N THR A 17 15.39 -7.75 -11.30
CA THR A 17 15.89 -9.11 -11.02
C THR A 17 14.87 -10.19 -11.36
N PHE A 18 13.59 -9.94 -11.09
CA PHE A 18 12.48 -10.86 -11.20
C PHE A 18 11.29 -10.25 -11.97
N PRO A 19 11.51 -9.67 -13.16
CA PRO A 19 10.51 -8.83 -13.83
C PRO A 19 9.17 -9.53 -14.06
N ASP A 20 9.21 -10.81 -14.44
CA ASP A 20 8.03 -11.58 -14.83
C ASP A 20 7.49 -12.44 -13.66
N HIS A 21 8.07 -12.32 -12.46
CA HIS A 21 7.55 -12.96 -11.26
C HIS A 21 6.34 -12.17 -10.71
N PRO A 22 5.32 -12.84 -10.15
CA PRO A 22 4.21 -12.16 -9.49
C PRO A 22 4.69 -11.33 -8.29
N ALA A 23 4.48 -10.02 -8.35
CA ALA A 23 4.74 -9.11 -7.23
C ALA A 23 3.56 -9.10 -6.26
N ALA A 24 2.34 -9.08 -6.79
CA ALA A 24 1.14 -9.12 -5.97
C ALA A 24 0.00 -9.88 -6.66
N GLU A 25 -0.88 -10.45 -5.85
CA GLU A 25 -2.06 -11.18 -6.28
C GLU A 25 -3.28 -10.80 -5.43
N GLU A 26 -4.41 -10.56 -6.09
CA GLU A 26 -5.73 -10.43 -5.50
C GLU A 26 -6.53 -11.69 -5.83
N PRO A 27 -6.68 -12.64 -4.88
CA PRO A 27 -7.29 -13.93 -5.16
C PRO A 27 -8.70 -13.80 -5.76
N GLY A 28 -8.90 -14.41 -6.93
CA GLY A 28 -10.16 -14.36 -7.68
C GLY A 28 -10.38 -13.08 -8.51
N ILE A 29 -9.45 -12.12 -8.46
CA ILE A 29 -9.52 -10.86 -9.23
C ILE A 29 -8.40 -10.83 -10.28
N GLY A 30 -7.14 -11.00 -9.87
CA GLY A 30 -6.00 -10.96 -10.78
C GLY A 30 -4.66 -10.87 -10.06
N ALA A 31 -3.58 -10.76 -10.84
CA ALA A 31 -2.23 -10.61 -10.33
C ALA A 31 -1.46 -9.61 -11.19
N ILE A 32 -0.39 -9.06 -10.63
CA ILE A 32 0.52 -8.15 -11.32
C ILE A 32 1.97 -8.63 -11.13
N THR A 33 2.75 -8.60 -12.20
CA THR A 33 4.18 -8.89 -12.15
C THR A 33 4.98 -7.72 -11.59
N TYR A 34 6.23 -7.96 -11.20
CA TYR A 34 7.12 -6.88 -10.75
C TYR A 34 7.35 -5.82 -11.83
N ARG A 35 7.47 -6.22 -13.10
CA ARG A 35 7.59 -5.31 -14.23
C ARG A 35 6.37 -4.41 -14.33
N GLU A 36 5.18 -4.99 -14.38
CA GLU A 36 3.92 -4.26 -14.53
C GLU A 36 3.64 -3.34 -13.33
N LEU A 37 3.97 -3.78 -12.10
CA LEU A 37 3.83 -2.97 -10.90
C LEU A 37 4.79 -1.77 -10.91
N SER A 38 6.04 -1.98 -11.32
CA SER A 38 7.02 -0.89 -11.48
C SER A 38 6.58 0.11 -12.54
N GLU A 39 6.12 -0.36 -13.70
CA GLU A 39 5.60 0.47 -14.78
C GLU A 39 4.38 1.30 -14.35
N LEU A 40 3.39 0.67 -13.71
CA LEU A 40 2.20 1.36 -13.20
C LEU A 40 2.57 2.41 -12.14
N SER A 41 3.50 2.08 -11.24
CA SER A 41 4.01 3.01 -10.23
C SER A 41 4.76 4.18 -10.87
N ASN A 42 5.52 3.95 -11.95
CA ASN A 42 6.22 5.01 -12.68
C ASN A 42 5.23 5.96 -13.39
N LEU A 43 4.16 5.43 -14.00
CA LEU A 43 3.10 6.25 -14.59
C LEU A 43 2.44 7.16 -13.54
N LEU A 44 2.17 6.62 -12.34
CA LEU A 44 1.64 7.44 -11.26
C LEU A 44 2.64 8.50 -10.79
N ARG A 45 3.92 8.15 -10.64
CA ARG A 45 4.98 9.09 -10.28
C ARG A 45 5.01 10.29 -11.24
N ASP A 46 5.01 10.01 -12.54
CA ASP A 46 5.07 11.03 -13.59
C ASP A 46 3.82 11.93 -13.53
N ARG A 47 2.64 11.32 -13.35
CA ARG A 47 1.39 12.06 -13.16
C ARG A 47 1.41 12.96 -11.93
N LEU A 48 1.86 12.44 -10.78
CA LEU A 48 1.94 13.21 -9.53
C LEU A 48 2.92 14.38 -9.69
N PHE A 49 4.08 14.16 -10.31
CA PHE A 49 5.04 15.22 -10.58
C PHE A 49 4.46 16.30 -11.50
N HIS A 50 3.74 15.90 -12.56
CA HIS A 50 3.04 16.83 -13.46
C HIS A 50 1.96 17.66 -12.73
N MET A 51 1.29 17.07 -11.74
CA MET A 51 0.37 17.77 -10.82
C MET A 51 1.10 18.63 -9.77
N GLY A 52 2.42 18.73 -9.87
CA GLY A 52 3.29 19.55 -9.05
C GLY A 52 3.72 18.91 -7.74
N VAL A 53 3.48 17.61 -7.50
CA VAL A 53 3.97 16.92 -6.30
C VAL A 53 5.50 16.85 -6.33
N LEU A 54 6.12 17.31 -5.23
CA LEU A 54 7.56 17.34 -5.06
C LEU A 54 7.97 16.57 -3.80
N ARG A 55 9.27 16.34 -3.67
CA ARG A 55 9.87 15.74 -2.48
C ARG A 55 9.43 16.44 -1.19
N GLY A 56 9.00 15.66 -0.20
CA GLY A 56 8.48 16.16 1.08
C GLY A 56 6.99 16.54 1.09
N ASP A 57 6.32 16.54 -0.07
CA ASP A 57 4.86 16.64 -0.12
C ASP A 57 4.20 15.38 0.43
N ARG A 58 2.90 15.47 0.72
CA ARG A 58 2.07 14.33 1.17
C ARG A 58 1.00 14.05 0.12
N VAL A 59 0.78 12.77 -0.16
CA VAL A 59 -0.25 12.32 -1.10
C VAL A 59 -1.18 11.34 -0.39
N GLY A 60 -2.48 11.65 -0.43
CA GLY A 60 -3.52 10.81 0.16
C GLY A 60 -3.83 9.57 -0.69
N ILE A 61 -4.10 8.45 -0.03
CA ILE A 61 -4.65 7.25 -0.66
C ILE A 61 -6.00 6.98 -0.01
N TYR A 62 -7.09 7.21 -0.76
CA TYR A 62 -8.46 6.93 -0.36
C TYR A 62 -9.03 5.85 -1.28
N LEU A 63 -8.43 4.66 -1.18
CA LEU A 63 -8.72 3.48 -1.97
C LEU A 63 -8.90 2.28 -1.03
N HIS A 64 -9.76 1.33 -1.41
CA HIS A 64 -9.75 -0.01 -0.84
C HIS A 64 -8.39 -0.69 -1.07
N LYS A 65 -8.02 -1.55 -0.12
CA LYS A 65 -6.78 -2.34 -0.19
C LYS A 65 -6.83 -3.28 -1.40
N SER A 66 -5.87 -3.11 -2.31
CA SER A 66 -5.85 -3.68 -3.67
C SER A 66 -4.48 -3.49 -4.31
N ILE A 67 -4.26 -4.05 -5.49
CA ILE A 67 -3.04 -3.79 -6.29
C ILE A 67 -2.98 -2.31 -6.71
N ASP A 68 -4.12 -1.66 -6.97
CA ASP A 68 -4.19 -0.22 -7.27
C ASP A 68 -3.62 0.64 -6.13
N SER A 69 -3.99 0.34 -4.89
CA SER A 69 -3.43 1.04 -3.73
C SER A 69 -1.96 0.69 -3.48
N LEU A 70 -1.53 -0.55 -3.76
CA LEU A 70 -0.13 -0.95 -3.70
C LEU A 70 0.74 -0.18 -4.72
N ALA A 71 0.30 -0.12 -5.99
CA ALA A 71 0.96 0.67 -7.02
C ALA A 71 0.95 2.16 -6.65
N SER A 72 -0.12 2.63 -6.01
CA SER A 72 -0.21 4.00 -5.51
C SER A 72 0.85 4.35 -4.49
N ILE A 73 1.08 3.46 -3.52
CA ILE A 73 2.14 3.59 -2.51
C ILE A 73 3.51 3.77 -3.17
N PHE A 74 3.87 2.88 -4.10
CA PHE A 74 5.17 2.95 -4.76
C PHE A 74 5.32 4.16 -5.68
N GLY A 75 4.27 4.53 -6.42
CA GLY A 75 4.30 5.71 -7.28
C GLY A 75 4.50 7.01 -6.49
N ILE A 76 3.85 7.13 -5.32
CA ILE A 76 4.05 8.27 -4.41
C ILE A 76 5.50 8.30 -3.91
N LEU A 77 6.01 7.19 -3.38
CA LEU A 77 7.37 7.13 -2.83
C LEU A 77 8.44 7.48 -3.87
N LYS A 78 8.24 7.12 -5.14
CA LYS A 78 9.15 7.45 -6.24
C LYS A 78 9.25 8.95 -6.54
N THR A 79 8.28 9.76 -6.12
CA THR A 79 8.35 11.24 -6.18
C THR A 79 9.14 11.87 -5.02
N GLY A 80 9.52 11.06 -4.02
CA GLY A 80 10.06 11.54 -2.75
C GLY A 80 8.99 12.12 -1.80
N ALA A 81 7.71 11.95 -2.13
CA ALA A 81 6.59 12.31 -1.26
C ALA A 81 6.24 11.17 -0.29
N ALA A 82 5.56 11.51 0.80
CA ALA A 82 5.05 10.55 1.76
C ALA A 82 3.60 10.17 1.45
N TYR A 83 3.26 8.89 1.53
CA TYR A 83 1.88 8.45 1.36
C TYR A 83 1.10 8.54 2.68
N VAL A 84 -0.19 8.90 2.58
CA VAL A 84 -1.13 9.06 3.69
C VAL A 84 -2.37 8.22 3.40
N PRO A 85 -2.37 6.93 3.77
CA PRO A 85 -3.51 6.05 3.55
C PRO A 85 -4.58 6.32 4.61
N VAL A 86 -5.84 6.43 4.16
CA VAL A 86 -7.02 6.55 5.02
C VAL A 86 -7.85 5.27 5.00
N ASP A 87 -8.83 5.16 5.89
CA ASP A 87 -9.69 3.97 6.02
C ASP A 87 -10.98 4.19 5.23
N PRO A 88 -11.22 3.50 4.09
CA PRO A 88 -12.43 3.70 3.32
C PRO A 88 -13.73 3.31 4.04
N GLY A 89 -13.63 2.53 5.12
CA GLY A 89 -14.76 2.19 5.99
C GLY A 89 -15.03 3.23 7.08
N ALA A 90 -14.18 4.24 7.25
CA ALA A 90 -14.36 5.29 8.24
C ALA A 90 -15.32 6.39 7.76
N PRO A 91 -15.86 7.22 8.68
CA PRO A 91 -16.67 8.37 8.30
C PRO A 91 -15.87 9.36 7.43
N PRO A 92 -16.42 9.87 6.31
CA PRO A 92 -15.70 10.80 5.41
C PRO A 92 -15.14 12.05 6.10
N SER A 93 -15.79 12.51 7.17
CA SER A 93 -15.31 13.66 7.96
C SER A 93 -14.01 13.37 8.70
N ARG A 94 -13.78 12.11 9.12
CA ARG A 94 -12.53 11.67 9.74
C ARG A 94 -11.41 11.66 8.71
N ASP A 95 -11.64 11.12 7.53
CA ASP A 95 -10.60 11.01 6.51
C ASP A 95 -10.29 12.37 5.89
N ALA A 96 -11.30 13.22 5.68
CA ALA A 96 -11.09 14.62 5.31
C ALA A 96 -10.25 15.37 6.36
N TYR A 97 -10.49 15.15 7.65
CA TYR A 97 -9.66 15.71 8.72
C TYR A 97 -8.20 15.25 8.59
N ILE A 98 -7.95 13.95 8.42
CA ILE A 98 -6.60 13.37 8.28
C ILE A 98 -5.86 13.98 7.08
N LEU A 99 -6.50 13.99 5.92
CA LEU A 99 -5.93 14.50 4.68
C LEU A 99 -5.62 16.01 4.79
N ASN A 100 -6.52 16.77 5.43
CA ASN A 100 -6.31 18.19 5.69
C ASN A 100 -5.19 18.46 6.70
N ASP A 101 -5.13 17.69 7.79
CA ASP A 101 -4.10 17.80 8.84
C ASP A 101 -2.70 17.48 8.29
N CYS A 102 -2.63 16.53 7.35
CA CYS A 102 -1.42 16.25 6.58
C CYS A 102 -1.10 17.30 5.50
N ALA A 103 -2.02 18.24 5.22
CA ALA A 103 -1.93 19.17 4.10
C ALA A 103 -1.52 18.45 2.80
N VAL A 104 -2.26 17.38 2.45
CA VAL A 104 -1.98 16.61 1.24
C VAL A 104 -2.12 17.48 0.00
N LYS A 105 -1.24 17.26 -0.98
CA LYS A 105 -1.22 18.00 -2.25
C LYS A 105 -2.07 17.35 -3.33
N ALA A 106 -2.13 16.02 -3.30
CA ALA A 106 -2.97 15.23 -4.17
C ALA A 106 -3.59 14.07 -3.38
N VAL A 107 -4.69 13.52 -3.90
CA VAL A 107 -5.34 12.31 -3.38
C VAL A 107 -5.69 11.40 -4.55
N ILE A 108 -5.28 10.12 -4.45
CA ILE A 108 -5.80 9.05 -5.31
C ILE A 108 -7.05 8.52 -4.62
N VAL A 109 -8.20 8.58 -5.29
CA VAL A 109 -9.51 8.35 -4.68
C VAL A 109 -10.44 7.56 -5.60
N GLU A 110 -11.16 6.60 -5.04
CA GLU A 110 -12.25 5.94 -5.77
C GLU A 110 -13.41 6.92 -5.98
N GLU A 111 -14.02 6.86 -7.17
CA GLU A 111 -15.11 7.73 -7.58
C GLU A 111 -16.27 7.75 -6.57
N CYS A 112 -16.57 6.59 -5.96
CA CYS A 112 -17.64 6.45 -4.97
C CYS A 112 -17.42 7.27 -3.68
N PHE A 113 -16.18 7.65 -3.36
CA PHE A 113 -15.83 8.47 -2.19
C PHE A 113 -15.64 9.96 -2.52
N LEU A 114 -15.56 10.32 -3.80
CA LEU A 114 -15.12 11.64 -4.22
C LEU A 114 -16.03 12.77 -3.71
N GLU A 115 -17.34 12.64 -3.89
CA GLU A 115 -18.28 13.71 -3.57
C GLU A 115 -18.45 13.93 -2.06
N SER A 116 -18.43 12.86 -1.26
CA SER A 116 -18.48 12.97 0.20
C SER A 116 -17.19 13.58 0.74
N LEU A 117 -16.02 13.18 0.21
CA LEU A 117 -14.73 13.75 0.57
C LEU A 117 -14.66 15.24 0.23
N LYS A 118 -14.97 15.63 -1.02
CA LYS A 118 -14.98 17.04 -1.45
C LYS A 118 -15.83 17.90 -0.52
N LYS A 119 -17.02 17.44 -0.17
CA LYS A 119 -17.92 18.16 0.73
C LYS A 119 -17.31 18.39 2.11
N GLU A 120 -16.64 17.40 2.69
CA GLU A 120 -16.00 17.56 4.00
C GLU A 120 -14.73 18.42 3.92
N MET A 121 -13.90 18.27 2.88
CA MET A 121 -12.70 19.08 2.69
C MET A 121 -13.01 20.56 2.43
N GLN A 122 -14.07 20.86 1.68
CA GLN A 122 -14.54 22.25 1.47
C GLN A 122 -14.90 22.95 2.79
N LYS A 123 -15.48 22.24 3.77
CA LYS A 123 -15.75 22.82 5.09
C LYS A 123 -14.47 23.16 5.86
N LEU A 124 -13.38 22.46 5.58
CA LEU A 124 -12.06 22.69 6.16
C LEU A 124 -11.26 23.77 5.41
N GLY A 125 -11.76 24.24 4.26
CA GLY A 125 -11.12 25.29 3.47
C GLY A 125 -9.92 24.81 2.63
N SER A 126 -9.80 23.50 2.38
CA SER A 126 -8.76 22.92 1.54
C SER A 126 -9.36 22.03 0.46
N LEU A 127 -8.74 22.00 -0.72
CA LEU A 127 -9.12 21.08 -1.79
C LEU A 127 -7.84 20.67 -2.56
N PRO A 128 -7.39 19.41 -2.41
CA PRO A 128 -6.20 18.92 -3.11
C PRO A 128 -6.53 18.62 -4.56
N ASN A 129 -5.50 18.31 -5.35
CA ASN A 129 -5.71 17.70 -6.66
C ASN A 129 -6.20 16.26 -6.49
N PHE A 130 -7.02 15.76 -7.42
CA PHE A 130 -7.56 14.40 -7.36
C PHE A 130 -7.14 13.58 -8.58
N ILE A 131 -6.70 12.35 -8.34
CA ILE A 131 -6.67 11.29 -9.35
C ILE A 131 -7.84 10.37 -9.01
N VAL A 132 -8.86 10.37 -9.87
CA VAL A 132 -10.09 9.61 -9.64
C VAL A 132 -9.98 8.27 -10.36
N VAL A 133 -10.19 7.18 -9.63
CA VAL A 133 -10.29 5.82 -10.19
C VAL A 133 -11.72 5.31 -10.08
N SER A 134 -12.18 4.54 -11.05
CA SER A 134 -13.56 4.01 -11.09
C SER A 134 -13.86 2.96 -10.02
N GLY A 135 -12.82 2.34 -9.46
CA GLY A 135 -12.85 1.30 -8.43
C GLY A 135 -11.44 0.79 -8.16
N THR A 136 -11.32 -0.45 -7.68
CA THR A 136 -10.03 -1.13 -7.47
C THR A 136 -10.09 -2.59 -7.90
N GLY A 137 -8.98 -3.12 -8.39
CA GLY A 137 -8.78 -4.54 -8.68
C GLY A 137 -7.69 -4.76 -9.73
N ALA A 138 -6.73 -5.61 -9.41
CA ALA A 138 -5.62 -6.02 -10.28
C ALA A 138 -4.74 -4.87 -10.82
N GLY A 139 -4.91 -3.63 -10.34
CA GLY A 139 -4.20 -2.45 -10.85
C GLY A 139 -4.81 -1.85 -12.13
N GLU A 140 -5.88 -2.43 -12.65
CA GLU A 140 -6.48 -1.99 -13.92
C GLU A 140 -7.23 -0.66 -13.80
N PRO A 141 -8.07 -0.41 -12.78
CA PRO A 141 -8.72 0.89 -12.61
C PRO A 141 -7.74 2.07 -12.52
N LEU A 142 -6.62 1.91 -11.80
CA LEU A 142 -5.57 2.92 -11.75
C LEU A 142 -4.90 3.10 -13.11
N ARG A 143 -4.60 2.00 -13.81
CA ARG A 143 -3.99 2.04 -15.15
C ARG A 143 -4.90 2.77 -16.15
N GLU A 144 -6.18 2.48 -16.15
CA GLU A 144 -7.19 3.13 -16.99
C GLU A 144 -7.26 4.64 -16.70
N ALA A 145 -7.32 5.04 -15.42
CA ALA A 145 -7.35 6.44 -15.03
C ALA A 145 -6.09 7.19 -15.47
N LEU A 146 -4.91 6.60 -15.29
CA LEU A 146 -3.64 7.21 -15.69
C LEU A 146 -3.51 7.31 -17.21
N ASN A 147 -3.90 6.27 -17.95
CA ASN A 147 -3.90 6.28 -19.43
C ASN A 147 -4.87 7.34 -19.99
N PHE A 148 -6.05 7.48 -19.37
CA PHE A 148 -7.00 8.53 -19.73
C PHE A 148 -6.38 9.92 -19.55
N LEU A 149 -5.76 10.19 -18.39
CA LEU A 149 -5.08 11.45 -18.12
C LEU A 149 -3.92 11.69 -19.08
N GLU A 150 -3.14 10.65 -19.40
CA GLU A 150 -2.02 10.74 -20.33
C GLU A 150 -2.45 11.07 -21.76
N HIS A 151 -3.60 10.57 -22.19
CA HIS A 151 -4.13 10.87 -23.50
C HIS A 151 -4.62 12.33 -23.64
N HIS A 152 -5.11 12.94 -22.55
CA HIS A 152 -5.70 14.28 -22.56
C HIS A 152 -4.74 15.39 -22.13
N ASP A 153 -3.81 15.08 -21.24
CA ASP A 153 -2.82 16.00 -20.68
C ASP A 153 -1.52 15.21 -20.38
N PRO A 154 -0.67 14.96 -21.40
CA PRO A 154 0.51 14.11 -21.25
C PRO A 154 1.47 14.60 -20.16
N ALA A 155 1.86 13.71 -19.24
CA ALA A 155 2.84 14.01 -18.22
C ALA A 155 4.25 13.83 -18.78
N VAL A 156 5.20 14.66 -18.34
CA VAL A 156 6.61 14.48 -18.70
C VAL A 156 7.19 13.33 -17.87
N PRO A 157 7.74 12.27 -18.50
CA PRO A 157 8.41 11.22 -17.75
C PRO A 157 9.61 11.78 -16.99
N ILE A 158 9.70 11.48 -15.70
CA ILE A 158 10.84 11.86 -14.87
C ILE A 158 11.65 10.64 -14.44
N GLU A 159 12.86 10.86 -13.96
CA GLU A 159 13.57 9.82 -13.21
C GLU A 159 13.10 9.83 -11.75
N SER A 160 13.09 8.66 -11.11
CA SER A 160 12.87 8.59 -9.67
C SER A 160 14.00 9.34 -8.95
N LEU A 161 13.67 10.09 -7.91
CA LEU A 161 14.67 10.81 -7.13
C LEU A 161 15.59 9.83 -6.38
N GLU A 162 16.84 10.22 -6.19
CA GLU A 162 17.72 9.52 -5.26
C GLU A 162 17.10 9.56 -3.85
N PRO A 163 17.01 8.41 -3.15
CA PRO A 163 16.37 8.36 -1.84
C PRO A 163 17.19 9.14 -0.82
N ASP A 164 16.50 9.85 0.06
CA ASP A 164 17.06 10.34 1.30
C ASP A 164 16.44 9.62 2.49
N GLN A 165 17.32 9.08 3.32
CA GLN A 165 16.97 8.34 4.51
C GLN A 165 16.14 9.16 5.51
N ASN A 166 16.23 10.48 5.47
CA ASN A 166 15.46 11.37 6.35
C ASN A 166 14.12 11.82 5.75
N ASP A 167 13.87 11.54 4.47
CA ASP A 167 12.55 11.83 3.87
C ASP A 167 11.48 10.99 4.57
N LEU A 168 10.32 11.60 4.74
CA LEU A 168 9.12 10.89 5.16
C LEU A 168 8.73 9.86 4.11
N ALA A 169 8.50 8.62 4.55
CA ALA A 169 7.96 7.56 3.73
C ALA A 169 6.44 7.54 3.83
N TYR A 170 5.90 7.62 5.05
CA TYR A 170 4.47 7.56 5.29
C TYR A 170 4.03 8.23 6.58
N ILE A 171 2.74 8.54 6.64
CA ILE A 171 2.07 9.03 7.84
C ILE A 171 0.86 8.15 8.12
N LEU A 172 0.84 7.49 9.28
CA LEU A 172 -0.28 6.65 9.73
C LEU A 172 -0.98 7.30 10.92
N TYR A 173 -2.31 7.26 10.94
CA TYR A 173 -3.08 7.86 12.01
C TYR A 173 -3.55 6.83 13.03
N THR A 174 -3.35 7.14 14.31
CA THR A 174 -3.86 6.33 15.42
C THR A 174 -4.98 7.05 16.16
N SER A 175 -5.82 6.28 16.87
CA SER A 175 -6.81 6.84 17.79
C SER A 175 -6.10 7.57 18.94
N GLY A 176 -6.23 8.90 18.97
CA GLY A 176 -5.64 9.70 20.04
C GLY A 176 -6.42 9.54 21.34
N SER A 177 -5.72 9.44 22.46
CA SER A 177 -6.31 9.46 23.81
C SER A 177 -7.13 10.73 24.12
N THR A 178 -6.90 11.80 23.37
CA THR A 178 -7.60 13.09 23.45
C THR A 178 -8.80 13.19 22.51
N GLY A 179 -9.21 12.09 21.87
CA GLY A 179 -10.33 12.02 20.92
C GLY A 179 -10.01 12.49 19.49
N LYS A 180 -8.94 13.27 19.29
CA LYS A 180 -8.45 13.65 17.95
C LYS A 180 -7.39 12.64 17.45
N PRO A 181 -7.54 12.09 16.24
CA PRO A 181 -6.51 11.25 15.61
C PRO A 181 -5.16 11.96 15.55
N LYS A 182 -4.06 11.21 15.71
CA LYS A 182 -2.68 11.72 15.67
C LYS A 182 -1.91 11.07 14.53
N GLY A 183 -1.26 11.87 13.68
CA GLY A 183 -0.39 11.40 12.61
C GLY A 183 0.98 11.00 13.13
N VAL A 184 1.37 9.74 12.90
CA VAL A 184 2.69 9.20 13.21
C VAL A 184 3.52 9.24 11.93
N MET A 185 4.55 10.07 11.92
CA MET A 185 5.39 10.34 10.75
C MET A 185 6.62 9.43 10.76
N LEU A 186 6.80 8.61 9.72
CA LEU A 186 7.94 7.69 9.61
C LEU A 186 8.81 8.06 8.42
N SER A 187 10.12 8.05 8.66
CA SER A 187 11.14 8.25 7.63
C SER A 187 11.45 6.96 6.88
N ASN A 188 12.03 7.09 5.68
CA ASN A 188 12.59 5.96 4.95
C ASN A 188 13.55 5.14 5.81
N ARG A 189 14.46 5.80 6.56
CA ARG A 189 15.39 5.10 7.47
C ARG A 189 14.69 4.21 8.46
N ALA A 190 13.64 4.71 9.10
CA ALA A 190 12.92 3.95 10.13
C ALA A 190 12.22 2.73 9.52
N ALA A 191 11.56 2.92 8.37
CA ALA A 191 10.86 1.85 7.68
C ALA A 191 11.83 0.78 7.13
N VAL A 192 12.92 1.19 6.47
CA VAL A 192 13.95 0.30 5.94
C VAL A 192 14.61 -0.49 7.06
N SER A 193 14.92 0.14 8.19
CA SER A 193 15.48 -0.57 9.36
C SER A 193 14.56 -1.68 9.86
N PHE A 194 13.24 -1.45 9.84
CA PHE A 194 12.25 -2.47 10.21
C PHE A 194 12.22 -3.61 9.19
N VAL A 195 12.20 -3.30 7.89
CA VAL A 195 12.21 -4.31 6.82
C VAL A 195 13.50 -5.13 6.83
N ASP A 196 14.65 -4.50 7.10
CA ASP A 196 15.95 -5.17 7.26
C ASP A 196 15.91 -6.15 8.42
N TRP A 197 15.40 -5.73 9.58
CA TRP A 197 15.22 -6.62 10.73
C TRP A 197 14.29 -7.80 10.40
N CYS A 198 13.15 -7.56 9.74
CA CYS A 198 12.25 -8.63 9.30
C CYS A 198 12.95 -9.59 8.32
N SER A 199 13.80 -9.07 7.43
CA SER A 199 14.57 -9.89 6.49
C SER A 199 15.53 -10.83 7.23
N GLU A 200 16.20 -10.35 8.28
CA GLU A 200 17.09 -11.14 9.11
C GLU A 200 16.33 -12.18 9.96
N ALA A 201 15.14 -11.82 10.45
CA ALA A 201 14.34 -12.67 11.32
C ALA A 201 13.63 -13.80 10.54
N PHE A 202 13.02 -13.49 9.40
CA PHE A 202 12.17 -14.42 8.67
C PHE A 202 12.88 -15.14 7.50
N LEU A 203 14.04 -14.63 7.07
CA LEU A 203 14.83 -15.17 5.95
C LEU A 203 13.97 -15.48 4.69
N PRO A 204 13.15 -14.51 4.23
CA PRO A 204 12.27 -14.70 3.08
C PRO A 204 13.03 -15.06 1.80
N ARG A 205 12.37 -15.81 0.93
CA ARG A 205 12.85 -16.23 -0.37
C ARG A 205 11.94 -15.72 -1.47
N GLN A 206 12.42 -15.77 -2.71
CA GLN A 206 11.67 -15.35 -3.87
C GLN A 206 10.37 -16.16 -4.05
N GLU A 207 10.37 -17.43 -3.66
CA GLU A 207 9.21 -18.31 -3.78
C GLU A 207 8.16 -18.07 -2.70
N ASP A 208 8.47 -17.25 -1.69
CA ASP A 208 7.56 -17.00 -0.58
C ASP A 208 6.39 -16.12 -0.98
N ARG A 209 5.24 -16.44 -0.40
CA ARG A 209 3.97 -15.78 -0.64
C ARG A 209 3.42 -15.31 0.68
N PHE A 210 3.45 -13.99 0.86
CA PHE A 210 3.12 -13.31 2.10
C PHE A 210 1.65 -12.90 2.08
N SER A 211 0.92 -13.22 3.13
CA SER A 211 -0.43 -12.69 3.28
C SER A 211 -0.40 -11.22 3.69
N SER A 212 -1.06 -10.35 2.91
CA SER A 212 -1.29 -8.97 3.29
C SER A 212 -2.63 -8.85 4.02
N HIS A 213 -2.60 -8.95 5.35
CA HIS A 213 -3.78 -8.84 6.21
C HIS A 213 -4.00 -7.42 6.69
N ALA A 214 -2.94 -6.74 7.11
CA ALA A 214 -3.07 -5.42 7.68
C ALA A 214 -3.72 -4.47 6.66
N PRO A 215 -4.68 -3.65 7.09
CA PRO A 215 -5.08 -2.51 6.29
C PRO A 215 -3.85 -1.62 6.01
N PHE A 216 -3.76 -1.02 4.82
CA PHE A 216 -2.61 -0.16 4.47
C PHE A 216 -2.50 1.10 5.33
N HIS A 217 -3.56 1.46 6.05
CA HIS A 217 -3.57 2.50 7.09
C HIS A 217 -3.17 1.99 8.49
N PHE A 218 -2.56 0.81 8.58
CA PHE A 218 -2.04 0.21 9.80
C PHE A 218 -0.56 -0.16 9.65
N ASP A 219 0.23 -0.06 10.73
CA ASP A 219 1.69 -0.15 10.69
C ASP A 219 2.24 -1.51 10.28
N LEU A 220 1.52 -2.59 10.59
CA LEU A 220 1.95 -3.93 10.21
C LEU A 220 1.91 -4.16 8.69
N SER A 221 1.20 -3.31 7.92
CA SER A 221 1.23 -3.36 6.45
C SER A 221 2.62 -3.14 5.86
N ILE A 222 3.55 -2.55 6.63
CA ILE A 222 4.94 -2.38 6.21
C ILE A 222 5.63 -3.75 6.08
N LEU A 223 5.31 -4.71 6.97
CA LEU A 223 5.79 -6.08 6.83
C LEU A 223 5.17 -6.73 5.60
N ASP A 224 3.84 -6.65 5.49
CA ASP A 224 3.05 -7.27 4.42
C ASP A 224 3.50 -6.88 3.02
N ILE A 225 3.89 -5.61 2.85
CA ILE A 225 4.25 -5.04 1.55
C ILE A 225 5.75 -5.19 1.29
N TYR A 226 6.59 -4.63 2.15
CA TYR A 226 7.97 -4.35 1.76
C TYR A 226 8.91 -5.53 1.97
N VAL A 227 8.61 -6.44 2.90
CA VAL A 227 9.41 -7.66 3.10
C VAL A 227 9.36 -8.56 1.87
N PRO A 228 8.19 -9.03 1.38
CA PRO A 228 8.14 -9.83 0.15
C PRO A 228 8.69 -9.05 -1.06
N ILE A 229 8.35 -7.77 -1.23
CA ILE A 229 8.80 -6.98 -2.37
C ILE A 229 10.33 -6.85 -2.42
N LYS A 230 10.99 -6.70 -1.27
CA LYS A 230 12.46 -6.64 -1.20
C LYS A 230 13.14 -7.94 -1.64
N HIS A 231 12.49 -9.09 -1.43
CA HIS A 231 13.07 -10.42 -1.70
C HIS A 231 12.53 -11.10 -2.95
N GLY A 232 11.73 -10.39 -3.76
CA GLY A 232 11.14 -10.96 -4.97
C GLY A 232 9.95 -11.89 -4.72
N GLY A 233 9.45 -11.96 -3.48
CA GLY A 233 8.28 -12.75 -3.10
C GLY A 233 6.97 -12.19 -3.65
N THR A 234 5.84 -12.83 -3.36
CA THR A 234 4.51 -12.35 -3.77
C THR A 234 3.71 -11.84 -2.58
N VAL A 235 3.12 -10.65 -2.73
CA VAL A 235 2.13 -10.08 -1.80
C VAL A 235 0.74 -10.61 -2.17
N VAL A 236 0.15 -11.47 -1.34
CA VAL A 236 -1.23 -11.96 -1.53
C VAL A 236 -2.19 -11.07 -0.76
N ILE A 237 -2.96 -10.25 -1.46
CA ILE A 237 -3.86 -9.26 -0.85
C ILE A 237 -5.08 -9.96 -0.25
N ILE A 238 -5.19 -9.91 1.08
CA ILE A 238 -6.32 -10.48 1.81
C ILE A 238 -7.33 -9.38 2.11
N SER A 239 -8.53 -9.48 1.55
CA SER A 239 -9.62 -8.55 1.87
C SER A 239 -9.97 -8.61 3.37
N GLU A 240 -10.43 -7.49 3.93
CA GLU A 240 -10.75 -7.40 5.35
C GLU A 240 -11.82 -8.42 5.78
N ASN A 241 -12.79 -8.66 4.91
CA ASN A 241 -13.87 -9.63 5.14
C ASN A 241 -13.33 -11.07 5.24
N ILE A 242 -12.30 -11.42 4.46
CA ILE A 242 -11.70 -12.76 4.52
C ILE A 242 -10.73 -12.86 5.69
N GLY A 243 -9.93 -11.82 5.97
CA GLY A 243 -8.94 -11.83 7.04
C GLY A 243 -9.52 -12.07 8.44
N LYS A 244 -10.82 -11.78 8.63
CA LYS A 244 -11.56 -11.98 9.88
C LYS A 244 -12.36 -13.29 9.93
N ASP A 245 -12.41 -14.05 8.84
CA ASP A 245 -13.20 -15.28 8.71
C ASP A 245 -12.29 -16.51 8.56
N PRO A 246 -12.08 -17.28 9.64
CA PRO A 246 -11.24 -18.48 9.61
C PRO A 246 -11.64 -19.50 8.55
N MET A 247 -12.94 -19.69 8.37
CA MET A 247 -13.48 -20.73 7.49
C MET A 247 -13.23 -20.42 6.02
N ARG A 248 -13.08 -19.13 5.69
CA ARG A 248 -12.73 -18.68 4.34
C ARG A 248 -11.23 -18.51 4.14
N LEU A 249 -10.51 -18.14 5.19
CA LEU A 249 -9.07 -17.89 5.11
C LEU A 249 -8.25 -19.18 5.04
N ALA A 250 -8.65 -20.27 5.70
CA ALA A 250 -7.91 -21.55 5.63
C ALA A 250 -7.83 -22.14 4.21
N PRO A 251 -8.97 -22.28 3.50
CA PRO A 251 -8.95 -22.71 2.11
C PRO A 251 -8.11 -21.78 1.24
N LEU A 252 -8.25 -20.46 1.44
CA LEU A 252 -7.50 -19.47 0.68
C LEU A 252 -5.98 -19.62 0.87
N ILE A 253 -5.50 -19.82 2.10
CA ILE A 253 -4.07 -20.04 2.40
C ILE A 253 -3.55 -21.26 1.63
N SER A 254 -4.31 -22.35 1.61
CA SER A 254 -3.95 -23.57 0.90
C SER A 254 -3.96 -23.38 -0.62
N GLU A 255 -5.05 -22.82 -1.18
CA GLU A 255 -5.25 -22.63 -2.61
C GLU A 255 -4.22 -21.66 -3.21
N THR A 256 -3.94 -20.56 -2.50
CA THR A 256 -2.98 -19.53 -2.93
C THR A 256 -1.56 -19.82 -2.47
N LYS A 257 -1.31 -20.95 -1.78
CA LYS A 257 0.01 -21.38 -1.30
C LYS A 257 0.74 -20.29 -0.51
N ILE A 258 0.03 -19.61 0.38
CA ILE A 258 0.63 -18.62 1.30
C ILE A 258 1.63 -19.37 2.20
N SER A 259 2.90 -18.95 2.17
CA SER A 259 3.98 -19.55 2.96
C SER A 259 4.30 -18.76 4.23
N VAL A 260 4.02 -17.46 4.23
CA VAL A 260 4.22 -16.59 5.40
C VAL A 260 2.90 -15.90 5.74
N TRP A 261 2.43 -16.17 6.96
CA TRP A 261 1.15 -15.69 7.47
C TRP A 261 1.26 -15.37 8.97
N TYR A 262 0.46 -14.41 9.44
CA TYR A 262 0.34 -14.10 10.86
C TYR A 262 -1.11 -13.76 11.22
N SER A 263 -1.40 -13.75 12.53
CA SER A 263 -2.71 -13.39 13.06
C SER A 263 -2.58 -12.64 14.38
N THR A 264 -3.60 -11.85 14.71
CA THR A 264 -3.70 -11.29 16.06
C THR A 264 -4.05 -12.40 17.06
N PRO A 265 -3.64 -12.30 18.34
CA PRO A 265 -3.93 -13.35 19.32
C PRO A 265 -5.41 -13.71 19.45
N SER A 266 -6.31 -12.73 19.28
CA SER A 266 -7.76 -12.92 19.36
C SER A 266 -8.30 -13.74 18.18
N ILE A 267 -7.89 -13.42 16.96
CA ILE A 267 -8.30 -14.17 15.77
C ILE A 267 -7.70 -15.58 15.81
N LEU A 268 -6.42 -15.72 16.16
CA LEU A 268 -5.78 -17.02 16.32
C LEU A 268 -6.49 -17.90 17.37
N SER A 269 -6.91 -17.33 18.51
CA SER A 269 -7.68 -18.06 19.53
C SER A 269 -9.05 -18.52 19.00
N PHE A 270 -9.73 -17.69 18.20
CA PHE A 270 -10.99 -18.06 17.56
C PHE A 270 -10.78 -19.21 16.55
N TRP A 271 -9.70 -19.17 15.78
CA TRP A 271 -9.27 -20.22 14.85
C TRP A 271 -9.07 -21.58 15.53
N PHE A 272 -8.30 -21.63 16.63
CA PHE A 272 -8.07 -22.87 17.39
C PHE A 272 -9.38 -23.56 17.82
N ASN A 273 -10.43 -22.78 18.06
CA ASN A 273 -11.73 -23.29 18.47
C ASN A 273 -12.66 -23.65 17.30
N SER A 274 -12.32 -23.23 16.07
CA SER A 274 -13.23 -23.30 14.91
C SER A 274 -12.71 -24.19 13.78
N VAL A 275 -11.40 -24.45 13.71
CA VAL A 275 -10.75 -25.17 12.61
C VAL A 275 -9.79 -26.23 13.17
N ASN A 276 -9.79 -27.44 12.61
CA ASN A 276 -8.79 -28.45 12.94
C ASN A 276 -7.47 -28.12 12.23
N LEU A 277 -6.46 -27.68 12.99
CA LEU A 277 -5.19 -27.17 12.45
C LEU A 277 -4.26 -28.22 11.86
N SER A 278 -4.62 -29.52 11.94
CA SER A 278 -3.83 -30.61 11.34
C SER A 278 -3.63 -30.49 9.84
N ASP A 279 -4.46 -29.67 9.16
CA ASP A 279 -4.43 -29.49 7.71
C ASP A 279 -3.64 -28.26 7.25
N MET A 280 -3.06 -27.48 8.19
CA MET A 280 -2.27 -26.29 7.88
C MET A 280 -0.82 -26.45 8.30
N ILE A 281 0.09 -26.45 7.33
CA ILE A 281 1.54 -26.31 7.59
C ILE A 281 1.77 -24.84 7.96
N ILE A 282 1.73 -24.54 9.25
CA ILE A 282 2.12 -23.23 9.78
C ILE A 282 3.62 -23.30 10.09
N HIS A 283 4.44 -22.62 9.27
CA HIS A 283 5.80 -22.29 9.66
C HIS A 283 5.73 -21.03 10.54
N LEU A 284 6.06 -21.18 11.83
CA LEU A 284 6.27 -20.08 12.77
C LEU A 284 7.70 -19.56 12.66
#